data_AF-A0A2A2HT72-F1
#
_entry.id   AF-A0A2A2HT72-F1
#
_cell.length_a   1.000
_cell.length_b   1.000
_cell.length_c   1.000
_cell.angle_alpha   90.00
_cell.angle_beta   90.00
_cell.angle_gamma   90.00
#
_symmetry.space_group_name_H-M   'P 1'
#
loop_
_entity.id
_entity.type
_entity.pdbx_description
1 polymer ?
#
loop_
_entity_poly.entity_id
_entity_poly.type
_entity_poly.pdbx_seq_one_letter_code
_entity_poly.pdbx_strand_id
1 'polypeptide(L)'
;MYHNIRLHTLEYLNFEGDKQACRYMVENIEVTDSLTEEEFVRNILQGLQRVIHDGIEVEVLAGILKENYGITGTCCSGLIERIQLELDMYCPDRKKLYFADPEELGSYSKRNSLFICI
;
A
#
# COMPACT_ATOMS: atom_id res chain seq x y z
N MET A 1 -9.29 10.22 -0.12
CA MET A 1 -8.60 11.17 0.78
C MET A 1 -8.01 10.35 1.92
N TYR A 2 -6.71 10.50 2.18
CA TYR A 2 -5.97 9.75 3.20
C TYR A 2 -5.55 10.73 4.30
N HIS A 3 -5.57 10.28 5.56
CA HIS A 3 -5.23 11.13 6.70
C HIS A 3 -3.98 10.60 7.39
N ASN A 4 -3.03 11.49 7.67
CA ASN A 4 -1.94 11.20 8.57
C ASN A 4 -2.47 11.30 10.00
N ILE A 5 -2.60 10.15 10.65
CA ILE A 5 -3.16 10.04 12.00
C ILE A 5 -2.01 9.88 12.99
N ARG A 6 -1.97 10.76 13.98
CA ARG A 6 -1.08 10.65 15.13
C ARG A 6 -1.88 10.17 16.34
N LEU A 7 -1.41 9.10 16.96
CA LEU A 7 -2.00 8.53 18.17
C LEU A 7 -1.11 8.83 19.37
N HIS A 8 -1.69 9.42 20.41
CA HIS A 8 -1.06 9.55 21.72
C HIS A 8 -1.61 8.44 22.61
N THR A 9 -0.73 7.57 23.11
CA THR A 9 -1.13 6.39 23.87
C THR A 9 -0.36 6.27 25.18
N LEU A 10 -1.08 5.95 26.25
CA LEU A 10 -0.52 5.50 27.52
C LEU A 10 -0.52 3.97 27.54
N GLU A 11 0.64 3.39 27.80
CA GLU A 11 0.80 1.96 28.00
C GLU A 11 0.71 1.61 29.49
N TYR A 12 -0.25 0.75 29.84
CA TYR A 12 -0.36 0.17 31.17
C TYR A 12 0.04 -1.30 31.10
N LEU A 13 1.13 -1.65 31.79
CA LEU A 13 1.57 -3.03 31.99
C LEU A 13 0.94 -3.53 33.29
N ASN A 14 -0.08 -4.38 33.18
CA ASN A 14 -0.61 -5.10 34.33
C ASN A 14 -0.01 -6.51 34.38
N PHE A 15 0.62 -6.83 35.51
CA PHE A 15 1.17 -8.15 35.79
C PHE A 15 0.26 -8.85 36.81
N GLU A 16 -0.51 -9.85 36.39
CA GLU A 16 -1.19 -10.80 37.28
C GLU A 16 -0.59 -12.19 37.07
N GLY A 17 0.34 -12.58 37.95
CA GLY A 17 1.04 -13.88 37.87
C GLY A 17 1.87 -14.02 36.59
N ASP A 18 1.70 -15.14 35.88
CA ASP A 18 2.42 -15.44 34.62
C ASP A 18 1.78 -14.79 33.36
N LYS A 19 0.69 -14.03 33.50
CA LYS A 19 0.01 -13.37 32.38
C LYS A 19 0.38 -11.89 32.33
N GLN A 20 1.13 -11.50 31.30
CA GLN A 20 1.26 -10.11 30.90
C GLN A 20 0.05 -9.70 30.08
N ALA A 21 -0.67 -8.68 30.54
CA ALA A 21 -1.68 -8.00 29.74
C ALA A 21 -1.22 -6.56 29.48
N CYS A 22 -0.91 -6.24 28.22
CA CYS A 22 -0.65 -4.87 27.80
C CYS A 22 -1.99 -4.17 27.52
N ARG A 23 -2.28 -3.10 28.25
CA ARG A 23 -3.46 -2.25 27.99
C ARG A 23 -3.00 -0.90 27.47
N TYR A 24 -3.31 -0.60 26.22
CA TYR A 24 -3.09 0.73 25.64
C TYR A 24 -4.35 1.58 25.82
N MET A 25 -4.20 2.77 26.41
CA MET A 25 -5.24 3.78 26.45
C MET A 25 -4.86 4.89 25.47
N VAL A 26 -5.69 5.09 24.44
CA VAL A 26 -5.51 6.21 23.51
C VAL A 26 -6.01 7.48 24.20
N GLU A 27 -5.11 8.43 24.45
CA GLU A 27 -5.44 9.71 25.08
C GLU A 27 -5.97 10.71 24.07
N ASN A 28 -5.35 10.76 22.89
CA ASN A 28 -5.68 11.71 21.85
C ASN A 28 -5.44 11.12 20.45
N ILE A 29 -6.28 11.50 19.50
CA ILE A 29 -6.19 11.14 18.08
C ILE A 29 -6.21 12.44 17.29
N GLU A 30 -5.12 12.73 16.59
CA GLU A 30 -4.98 13.95 15.79
C GLU A 30 -4.81 13.61 14.32
N VAL A 31 -5.55 14.32 13.46
CA VAL A 31 -5.26 14.36 12.02
C VAL A 31 -4.27 15.48 11.80
N THR A 32 -3.02 15.12 11.52
CA THR A 32 -1.94 16.11 11.37
C THR A 32 -1.87 16.66 9.95
N ASP A 33 -2.29 15.87 8.97
CA ASP A 33 -2.31 16.26 7.57
C ASP A 33 -3.28 15.36 6.77
N SER A 34 -3.69 15.82 5.59
CA SER A 34 -4.53 15.05 4.68
C SER A 34 -3.93 15.05 3.28
N LEU A 35 -3.77 13.86 2.72
CA LEU A 35 -3.31 13.65 1.36
C LEU A 35 -4.49 13.33 0.46
N THR A 36 -4.45 13.85 -0.76
CA THR A 36 -5.26 13.30 -1.85
C THR A 36 -4.82 11.87 -2.14
N GLU A 37 -5.68 11.11 -2.83
CA GLU A 37 -5.32 9.74 -3.22
C GLU A 37 -4.13 9.73 -4.18
N GLU A 38 -4.07 10.70 -5.09
CA GLU A 38 -3.01 10.86 -6.07
C GLU A 38 -1.66 11.17 -5.39
N GLU A 39 -1.64 12.04 -4.39
CA GLU A 39 -0.42 12.37 -3.63
C GLU A 39 0.08 11.18 -2.79
N PHE A 40 -0.84 10.45 -2.17
CA PHE A 40 -0.52 9.26 -1.40
C PHE A 40 0.15 8.19 -2.27
N VAL A 41 -0.45 7.88 -3.42
CA VAL A 41 0.11 6.92 -4.38
C VAL A 41 1.46 7.39 -4.89
N ARG A 42 1.61 8.68 -5.22
CA ARG A 42 2.90 9.24 -5.69
C ARG A 42 4.01 9.10 -4.66
N ASN A 43 3.73 9.37 -3.39
CA ASN A 43 4.72 9.23 -2.31
C ASN A 43 5.15 7.77 -2.11
N ILE A 44 4.21 6.83 -2.19
CA ILE A 44 4.51 5.41 -2.15
C ILE A 44 5.37 5.02 -3.35
N LEU A 45 4.99 5.41 -4.57
CA LEU A 45 5.74 5.11 -5.78
C LEU A 45 7.18 5.65 -5.70
N GLN A 46 7.40 6.86 -5.19
CA GLN A 46 8.74 7.41 -4.97
C GLN A 46 9.57 6.58 -4.00
N GLY A 47 8.98 6.11 -2.89
CA GLY A 47 9.67 5.22 -1.95
C GLY A 47 9.95 3.83 -2.52
N LEU A 48 9.05 3.35 -3.39
CA LEU A 48 9.14 2.05 -4.03
C LEU A 48 10.08 1.99 -5.22
N GLN A 49 10.52 3.13 -5.80
CA GLN A 49 11.44 3.18 -6.96
C GLN A 49 12.72 2.33 -6.79
N ARG A 50 13.19 2.15 -5.55
CA ARG A 50 14.41 1.37 -5.27
C ARG A 50 14.16 -0.13 -5.11
N VAL A 51 12.89 -0.53 -5.00
CA VAL A 51 12.49 -1.89 -4.63
C VAL A 51 11.68 -2.55 -5.74
N ILE A 52 10.88 -1.78 -6.49
CA ILE A 52 10.18 -2.29 -7.66
C ILE A 52 11.20 -2.54 -8.77
N HIS A 53 11.20 -3.78 -9.25
CA HIS A 53 11.96 -4.22 -10.40
C HIS A 53 11.08 -5.15 -11.24
N ASP A 54 11.49 -5.38 -12.47
CA ASP A 54 10.79 -6.31 -13.35
C ASP A 54 10.75 -7.72 -12.75
N GLY A 55 9.59 -8.37 -12.82
CA GLY A 55 9.35 -9.68 -12.24
C GLY A 55 9.19 -9.72 -10.71
N ILE A 56 8.98 -8.57 -10.04
CA ILE A 56 8.70 -8.53 -8.60
C ILE A 56 7.44 -9.34 -8.26
N GLU A 57 7.51 -10.14 -7.20
CA GLU A 57 6.37 -10.92 -6.74
C GLU A 57 5.34 -10.04 -6.01
N VAL A 58 4.05 -10.29 -6.28
CA VAL A 58 2.93 -9.57 -5.66
C VAL A 58 2.97 -9.70 -4.14
N GLU A 59 3.34 -10.87 -3.62
CA GLU A 59 3.49 -11.10 -2.18
C GLU A 59 4.65 -10.29 -1.57
N VAL A 60 5.75 -10.13 -2.31
CA VAL A 60 6.89 -9.32 -1.88
C VAL A 60 6.48 -7.85 -1.85
N LEU A 61 5.80 -7.35 -2.88
CA LEU A 61 5.27 -5.99 -2.90
C LEU A 61 4.28 -5.76 -1.74
N ALA A 62 3.37 -6.71 -1.48
CA ALA A 62 2.46 -6.64 -0.35
C ALA A 62 3.19 -6.61 1.00
N GLY A 63 4.26 -7.40 1.15
CA GLY A 63 5.13 -7.39 2.32
C GLY A 63 5.78 -6.03 2.55
N ILE A 64 6.34 -5.43 1.50
CA ILE A 64 6.95 -4.09 1.55
C ILE A 64 5.91 -3.03 1.95
N LEU A 65 4.71 -3.08 1.37
CA LEU A 65 3.61 -2.17 1.71
C LEU A 65 3.18 -2.31 3.17
N LYS A 66 3.18 -3.53 3.70
CA LYS A 66 2.87 -3.81 5.10
C LYS A 66 3.97 -3.31 6.03
N GLU A 67 5.23 -3.61 5.74
CA GLU A 67 6.36 -3.31 6.62
C GLU A 67 6.69 -1.81 6.65
N ASN A 68 6.67 -1.15 5.49
CA ASN A 68 7.08 0.26 5.39
C ASN A 68 5.91 1.23 5.59
N TYR A 69 4.68 0.82 5.27
CA TYR A 69 3.51 1.71 5.27
C TYR A 69 2.34 1.20 6.12
N GLY A 70 2.46 0.04 6.76
CA GLY A 70 1.40 -0.52 7.61
C GLY A 70 0.15 -0.98 6.86
N ILE A 71 0.21 -1.09 5.53
CA ILE A 71 -0.96 -1.37 4.69
C ILE A 71 -1.25 -2.86 4.72
N THR A 72 -2.44 -3.23 5.19
CA THR A 72 -2.83 -4.65 5.39
C THR A 72 -4.21 -4.95 4.81
N GLY A 73 -4.48 -6.23 4.57
CA GLY A 73 -5.79 -6.72 4.17
C GLY A 73 -6.25 -6.22 2.79
N THR A 74 -7.53 -5.92 2.67
CA THR A 74 -8.21 -5.54 1.41
C THR A 74 -7.72 -4.22 0.83
N CYS A 75 -7.14 -3.33 1.65
CA CYS A 75 -6.53 -2.09 1.16
C CYS A 75 -5.24 -2.34 0.37
N CYS A 76 -4.54 -3.45 0.65
CA CYS A 76 -3.28 -3.77 -0.02
C CYS A 76 -3.50 -4.15 -1.48
N SER A 77 -4.52 -4.95 -1.79
CA SER A 77 -4.81 -5.37 -3.17
C SER A 77 -5.19 -4.19 -4.07
N GLY A 78 -6.07 -3.30 -3.60
CA GLY A 78 -6.48 -2.12 -4.37
C GLY A 78 -5.32 -1.16 -4.63
N LEU A 79 -4.39 -1.04 -3.67
CA LEU A 79 -3.19 -0.22 -3.87
C LEU A 79 -2.22 -0.86 -4.87
N ILE A 80 -2.05 -2.19 -4.83
CA ILE A 80 -1.23 -2.91 -5.80
C ILE A 80 -1.79 -2.74 -7.22
N GLU A 81 -3.11 -2.85 -7.40
CA GLU A 81 -3.76 -2.59 -8.69
C GLU A 81 -3.52 -1.17 -9.17
N ARG A 82 -3.56 -0.18 -8.26
CA ARG A 82 -3.26 1.21 -8.61
C ARG A 82 -1.80 1.41 -9.02
N ILE A 83 -0.86 0.79 -8.31
CA ILE A 83 0.57 0.79 -8.65
C ILE A 83 0.79 0.17 -10.04
N GLN A 84 0.10 -0.93 -10.36
CA GLN A 84 0.16 -1.55 -11.69
C GLN A 84 -0.24 -0.57 -12.79
N LEU A 85 -1.35 0.15 -12.59
CA LEU A 85 -1.82 1.13 -13.57
C LEU A 85 -0.88 2.33 -13.72
N GLU A 86 -0.37 2.87 -12.61
CA GLU A 86 0.52 4.03 -12.62
C GLU A 86 1.91 3.73 -13.22
N LEU A 87 2.40 2.50 -13.07
CA LEU A 87 3.70 2.08 -13.58
C LEU A 87 3.63 1.30 -14.91
N ASP A 88 2.44 1.20 -15.51
CA ASP A 88 2.18 0.42 -16.72
C ASP A 88 2.72 -1.02 -16.60
N MET A 89 2.36 -1.69 -15.51
CA MET A 89 2.74 -3.07 -15.24
C MET A 89 1.60 -4.04 -15.50
N TYR A 90 1.95 -5.29 -15.79
CA TYR A 90 1.01 -6.38 -15.99
C TYR A 90 1.38 -7.63 -15.17
N CYS A 91 0.39 -8.47 -14.89
CA CYS A 91 0.50 -9.66 -14.05
C CYS A 91 -0.06 -10.90 -14.76
N PRO A 92 0.71 -11.56 -15.64
CA PRO A 92 0.19 -12.63 -16.50
C PRO A 92 -0.09 -13.92 -15.71
N ASP A 93 0.69 -14.18 -14.67
CA ASP A 93 0.66 -15.41 -13.86
C ASP A 93 -0.05 -15.21 -12.50
N ARG A 94 -0.60 -14.01 -12.25
CA ARG A 94 -1.16 -13.58 -10.96
C ARG A 94 -0.18 -13.64 -9.78
N LYS A 95 1.12 -13.72 -10.06
CA LYS A 95 2.18 -13.86 -9.05
C LYS A 95 3.24 -12.81 -9.18
N LYS A 96 3.59 -12.41 -10.40
CA LYS A 96 4.70 -11.49 -10.70
C LYS A 96 4.24 -10.32 -11.55
N LEU A 97 4.79 -9.16 -11.24
CA LEU A 97 4.54 -7.91 -11.94
C LEU A 97 5.71 -7.62 -12.87
N TYR A 98 5.38 -7.30 -14.12
CA TYR A 98 6.34 -6.97 -15.17
C TYR A 98 6.00 -5.61 -15.75
N PHE A 99 7.03 -4.84 -16.10
CA PHE A 99 6.84 -3.58 -16.82
C PHE A 99 6.45 -3.87 -18.27
N ALA A 100 5.49 -3.11 -18.80
CA ALA A 100 5.21 -3.14 -20.23
C ALA A 100 6.39 -2.54 -21.02
N ASP A 101 6.81 -3.22 -22.08
CA ASP A 101 7.93 -2.77 -22.91
C ASP A 101 7.45 -1.64 -23.84
N PRO A 102 8.06 -0.44 -23.81
CA PRO A 102 7.61 0.69 -24.63
C PRO A 102 7.76 0.45 -26.15
N GLU A 103 8.57 -0.53 -26.58
CA GLU A 103 8.74 -0.86 -28.01
C GLU A 103 7.59 -1.71 -28.58
N GLU A 104 6.70 -2.25 -27.74
CA GLU A 104 5.45 -2.91 -28.17
C GLU A 104 4.23 -1.97 -28.20
N LEU A 105 4.42 -0.66 -27.96
CA LEU A 105 3.38 0.39 -28.04
C LEU A 105 2.92 0.71 -29.48
N GLY A 106 3.02 -0.26 -30.39
CA GLY A 106 2.46 -0.20 -31.74
C GLY A 106 1.01 -0.64 -31.86
N SER A 107 0.38 -1.28 -30.84
CA SER A 107 -0.97 -1.84 -31.05
C SER A 107 -1.97 -1.86 -29.90
N TYR A 108 -1.65 -1.42 -28.68
CA TYR A 108 -2.65 -1.46 -27.59
C TYR A 108 -3.16 -0.06 -27.24
N SER A 109 -4.17 0.34 -28.00
CA SER A 109 -5.08 1.44 -27.69
C SER A 109 -5.52 1.35 -26.22
N LYS A 110 -5.33 2.46 -25.47
CA LYS A 110 -5.92 2.77 -24.16
C LYS A 110 -7.24 2.03 -23.94
N ARG A 111 -7.23 0.93 -23.19
CA ARG A 111 -8.44 0.39 -22.59
C ARG A 111 -8.58 0.99 -21.20
N ASN A 112 -9.27 2.12 -21.13
CA ASN A 112 -9.95 2.55 -19.92
C ASN A 112 -10.91 1.42 -19.50
N SER A 113 -10.43 0.51 -18.66
CA SER A 113 -11.28 -0.43 -17.94
C SER A 113 -11.67 0.24 -16.64
N LEU A 114 -12.77 0.98 -16.71
CA LEU A 114 -13.51 1.46 -15.54
C LEU A 114 -13.96 0.23 -14.74
N PHE A 115 -13.33 -0.02 -13.60
CA PHE A 115 -13.91 -0.85 -12.56
C PHE A 115 -14.51 0.07 -11.50
N ILE A 116 -15.85 0.17 -11.54
CA ILE A 116 -16.66 0.77 -10.50
C ILE A 116 -16.80 -0.29 -9.41
N CYS A 117 -16.29 -0.03 -8.20
CA CYS A 117 -16.70 -0.74 -7.01
C CYS A 117 -17.73 0.11 -6.25
N ILE A 118 -18.92 -0.47 -6.06
CA ILE A 118 -19.99 -0.01 -5.17
C ILE A 118 -19.72 -0.56 -3.78
#